data_AF-A0A928U0Z2-F1
#
_entry.id   AF-A0A928U0Z2-F1
#
_cell.length_a   1.000
_cell.length_b   1.000
_cell.length_c   1.000
_cell.angle_alpha   90.00
_cell.angle_beta   90.00
_cell.angle_gamma   90.00
#
_symmetry.space_group_name_H-M   'P 1'
#
loop_
_entity.id
_entity.type
_entity.pdbx_description
1 polymer ?
#
loop_
_entity_poly.entity_id
_entity_poly.type
_entity_poly.pdbx_seq_one_letter_code
_entity_poly.pdbx_strand_id
1 'polypeptide(L)'
;MALFPLLDGFEPTRQTLHLYSQAVGIVPRAHGLAHPKWWHISLKVRPDGLVTDNVPLPDGGILALRLDLRQHQIVLETSQGDVRSFSMAAGLTGTEMGDVVITAVAEFGLTGEFARAKFENNDPRTYDPNQARRYFDLLVEIDRIFKTHQASLKGETGPVQVWPHGFDLAFEWFSTCTVTQEEHGKVQEFPAQLNLGFYPGNADTPPYFYSNPFPFAADELLDKPLPHGAHWHTEGWQGTLLPYAALVNDANGEKNLLDFAQAVYDLAAPTLL
;
A
#
# COMPACT_ATOMS: atom_id res chain seq x y z
N MET A 1 -19.23 15.86 6.63
CA MET A 1 -17.85 16.38 6.58
C MET A 1 -17.23 15.85 5.31
N ALA A 2 -16.40 16.63 4.63
CA ALA A 2 -15.73 16.14 3.42
C ALA A 2 -14.72 15.05 3.78
N LEU A 3 -14.73 13.97 3.00
CA LEU A 3 -13.97 12.75 3.28
C LEU A 3 -12.48 12.91 3.05
N PHE A 4 -12.09 13.70 2.04
CA PHE A 4 -10.72 13.88 1.60
C PHE A 4 -10.16 15.20 2.14
N PRO A 5 -9.31 15.18 3.19
CA PRO A 5 -8.72 16.38 3.76
C PRO A 5 -7.54 16.88 2.92
N LEU A 6 -7.11 18.13 3.14
CA LEU A 6 -5.81 18.58 2.66
C LEU A 6 -4.67 17.83 3.39
N LEU A 7 -3.63 17.48 2.64
CA LEU A 7 -2.40 16.81 3.11
C LEU A 7 -1.20 17.76 3.17
N ASP A 8 -1.44 19.07 3.30
CA ASP A 8 -0.39 20.09 3.33
C ASP A 8 0.59 19.83 4.48
N GLY A 9 1.89 19.92 4.17
CA GLY A 9 2.96 19.69 5.14
C GLY A 9 3.17 18.23 5.54
N PHE A 10 2.46 17.27 4.94
CA PHE A 10 2.56 15.83 5.27
C PHE A 10 3.89 15.19 4.88
N GLU A 11 4.57 15.69 3.85
CA GLU A 11 5.70 15.01 3.22
C GLU A 11 6.82 14.56 4.19
N PRO A 12 7.30 15.38 5.16
CA PRO A 12 8.31 14.93 6.10
C PRO A 12 7.85 13.73 6.95
N THR A 13 6.59 13.74 7.41
CA THR A 13 5.99 12.62 8.15
C THR A 13 5.78 11.41 7.24
N ARG A 14 5.35 11.61 5.99
CA ARG A 14 5.18 10.55 4.99
C ARG A 14 6.48 9.80 4.72
N GLN A 15 7.60 10.51 4.54
CA GLN A 15 8.91 9.89 4.32
C GLN A 15 9.32 9.00 5.50
N THR A 16 9.12 9.47 6.72
CA THR A 16 9.38 8.67 7.93
C THR A 16 8.49 7.43 7.99
N LEU A 17 7.18 7.57 7.75
CA LEU A 17 6.25 6.45 7.69
C LEU A 17 6.61 5.45 6.59
N HIS A 18 7.06 5.92 5.43
CA HIS A 18 7.48 5.08 4.31
C HIS A 18 8.69 4.23 4.72
N LEU A 19 9.75 4.83 5.24
CA LEU A 19 10.93 4.09 5.70
C LEU A 19 10.59 3.10 6.82
N TYR A 20 9.77 3.51 7.80
CA TYR A 20 9.34 2.63 8.88
C TYR A 20 8.46 1.47 8.39
N SER A 21 7.62 1.70 7.38
CA SER A 21 6.86 0.63 6.74
C SER A 21 7.76 -0.38 6.04
N GLN A 22 8.88 0.06 5.46
CA GLN A 22 9.89 -0.82 4.88
C GLN A 22 10.64 -1.60 5.96
N ALA A 23 11.04 -0.94 7.05
CA ALA A 23 11.67 -1.57 8.21
C ALA A 23 10.78 -2.65 8.86
N VAL A 24 9.46 -2.45 8.89
CA VAL A 24 8.50 -3.46 9.34
C VAL A 24 8.30 -4.57 8.30
N GLY A 25 8.15 -4.21 7.02
CA GLY A 25 7.88 -5.14 5.92
C GLY A 25 9.02 -6.08 5.56
N ILE A 26 10.27 -5.80 5.95
CA ILE A 26 11.40 -6.72 5.76
C ILE A 26 11.28 -8.00 6.59
N VAL A 27 10.55 -8.00 7.71
CA VAL A 27 10.42 -9.16 8.59
C VAL A 27 9.62 -10.28 7.92
N PRO A 28 8.36 -10.08 7.47
CA PRO A 28 7.65 -11.11 6.73
C PRO A 28 8.30 -11.41 5.37
N ARG A 29 9.10 -10.49 4.80
CA ARG A 29 9.90 -10.79 3.60
C ARG A 29 10.99 -11.83 3.87
N ALA A 30 11.64 -11.78 5.02
CA ALA A 30 12.71 -12.70 5.38
C ALA A 30 12.19 -14.02 6.00
N HIS A 31 11.11 -13.95 6.77
CA HIS A 31 10.66 -15.06 7.63
C HIS A 31 9.20 -15.47 7.43
N GLY A 32 8.42 -14.74 6.63
CA GLY A 32 7.01 -15.05 6.37
C GLY A 32 6.83 -16.23 5.40
N LEU A 33 5.61 -16.78 5.38
CA LEU A 33 5.23 -17.76 4.38
C LEU A 33 5.01 -17.06 3.03
N ALA A 34 5.85 -17.40 2.05
CA ALA A 34 5.82 -16.76 0.75
C ALA A 34 4.48 -17.01 0.04
N HIS A 35 3.73 -15.93 -0.18
CA HIS A 35 2.58 -15.93 -1.09
C HIS A 35 3.06 -15.72 -2.54
N PRO A 36 2.56 -16.45 -3.56
CA PRO A 36 2.99 -16.30 -4.95
C PRO A 36 2.87 -14.86 -5.50
N LYS A 37 1.84 -14.14 -5.04
CA LYS A 37 1.61 -12.72 -5.38
C LYS A 37 2.30 -11.73 -4.42
N TRP A 38 3.25 -12.20 -3.62
CA TRP A 38 3.99 -11.39 -2.64
C TRP A 38 3.13 -10.70 -1.55
N TRP A 39 1.85 -11.03 -1.41
CA TRP A 39 0.95 -10.42 -0.40
C TRP A 39 1.43 -10.54 1.06
N HIS A 40 2.28 -11.53 1.36
CA HIS A 40 2.89 -11.69 2.68
C HIS A 40 3.75 -10.49 3.11
N ILE A 41 4.33 -9.73 2.18
CA ILE A 41 5.21 -8.57 2.50
C ILE A 41 4.46 -7.23 2.60
N SER A 42 3.15 -7.22 2.37
CA SER A 42 2.34 -6.00 2.43
C SER A 42 1.75 -5.78 3.83
N LEU A 43 1.25 -4.57 4.07
CA LEU A 43 0.58 -4.19 5.31
C LEU A 43 -0.94 -4.08 5.07
N LYS A 44 -1.73 -4.40 6.10
CA LYS A 44 -3.19 -4.42 6.06
C LYS A 44 -3.72 -3.33 6.99
N VAL A 45 -4.69 -2.56 6.50
CA VAL A 45 -5.37 -1.55 7.30
C VAL A 45 -6.22 -2.25 8.38
N ARG A 46 -5.93 -1.95 9.64
CA ARG A 46 -6.66 -2.38 10.83
C ARG A 46 -7.14 -1.14 11.60
N PRO A 47 -8.06 -1.23 12.58
CA PRO A 47 -8.61 -0.05 13.26
C PRO A 47 -7.58 0.89 13.91
N ASP A 48 -6.41 0.35 14.23
CA ASP A 48 -5.36 0.98 15.01
C ASP A 48 -4.08 1.26 14.20
N GLY A 49 -3.95 0.71 12.98
CA GLY A 49 -2.74 0.93 12.19
C GLY A 49 -2.60 0.03 10.96
N LEU A 50 -1.35 -0.15 10.55
CA LEU A 50 -0.95 -0.99 9.41
C LEU A 50 -0.23 -2.24 9.91
N VAL A 51 -0.76 -3.43 9.62
CA VAL A 51 -0.30 -4.70 10.19
C VAL A 51 0.25 -5.64 9.12
N THR A 52 1.37 -6.30 9.39
CA THR A 52 1.91 -7.35 8.51
C THR A 52 1.02 -8.59 8.48
N ASP A 53 1.30 -9.53 7.58
CA ASP A 53 0.86 -10.91 7.81
C ASP A 53 1.63 -11.55 8.97
N ASN A 54 1.09 -12.66 9.46
CA ASN A 54 1.70 -13.46 10.50
C ASN A 54 3.00 -14.10 10.02
N VAL A 55 4.04 -13.99 10.85
CA VAL A 55 5.34 -14.63 10.66
C VAL A 55 5.42 -15.83 11.60
N PRO A 56 5.65 -17.05 11.11
CA PRO A 56 5.83 -18.22 11.97
C PRO A 56 7.07 -18.08 12.87
N LEU A 57 6.92 -18.46 14.14
CA LEU A 57 8.04 -18.51 15.08
C LEU A 57 8.69 -19.91 15.12
N PRO A 58 10.02 -20.02 15.36
CA PRO A 58 10.73 -21.31 15.36
C PRO A 58 10.17 -22.33 16.35
N ASP A 59 9.79 -21.88 17.55
CA ASP A 59 9.26 -22.74 18.63
C ASP A 59 7.72 -22.87 18.61
N GLY A 60 7.08 -22.40 17.54
CA GLY A 60 5.63 -22.43 17.34
C GLY A 60 4.91 -21.14 17.72
N GLY A 61 3.77 -20.93 17.07
CA GLY A 61 3.01 -19.68 17.13
C GLY A 61 3.45 -18.68 16.05
N ILE A 62 2.99 -17.45 16.20
CA ILE A 62 3.11 -16.40 15.20
C ILE A 62 3.51 -15.07 15.83
N LEU A 63 4.19 -14.25 15.05
CA LEU A 63 4.49 -12.85 15.31
C LEU A 63 3.81 -11.98 14.25
N ALA A 64 3.20 -10.87 14.66
CA ALA A 64 2.77 -9.80 13.76
C ALA A 64 3.45 -8.48 14.15
N LEU A 65 3.73 -7.66 13.15
CA LEU A 65 4.25 -6.31 13.33
C LEU A 65 3.21 -5.30 12.89
N ARG A 66 3.14 -4.18 13.60
CA ARG A 66 2.16 -3.13 13.37
C ARG A 66 2.79 -1.75 13.48
N LEU A 67 2.54 -0.90 12.50
CA LEU A 67 2.64 0.54 12.67
C LEU A 67 1.35 1.01 13.34
N ASP A 68 1.35 1.14 14.67
CA ASP A 68 0.24 1.70 15.44
C ASP A 68 0.17 3.21 15.20
N LEU A 69 -0.77 3.63 14.36
CA LEU A 69 -0.96 5.03 13.99
C LEU A 69 -1.88 5.78 14.96
N ARG A 70 -2.44 5.08 15.96
CA ARG A 70 -3.24 5.66 17.04
C ARG A 70 -2.40 5.98 18.28
N GLN A 71 -1.43 5.13 18.60
CA GLN A 71 -0.48 5.30 19.71
C GLN A 71 0.91 5.76 19.24
N HIS A 72 1.11 5.85 17.92
CA HIS A 72 2.35 6.32 17.29
C HIS A 72 3.55 5.44 17.64
N GLN A 73 3.37 4.12 17.58
CA GLN A 73 4.40 3.13 17.92
C GLN A 73 4.53 2.05 16.84
N ILE A 74 5.72 1.48 16.70
CA ILE A 74 5.88 0.17 16.06
C ILE A 74 5.68 -0.88 17.15
N VAL A 75 4.78 -1.83 16.93
CA VAL A 75 4.43 -2.89 17.88
C VAL A 75 4.72 -4.24 17.26
N LEU A 76 5.41 -5.09 18.02
CA LEU A 76 5.62 -6.51 17.75
C LEU A 76 4.76 -7.29 18.76
N GLU A 77 3.94 -8.21 18.29
CA GLU A 77 3.03 -8.98 19.14
C GLU A 77 3.05 -10.45 18.74
N THR A 78 3.25 -11.34 19.72
CA THR A 78 3.20 -12.79 19.51
C THR A 78 1.82 -13.35 19.90
N SER A 79 1.46 -14.50 19.32
CA SER A 79 0.26 -15.26 19.73
C SER A 79 0.25 -15.71 21.20
N GLN A 80 1.39 -15.60 21.89
CA GLN A 80 1.59 -15.96 23.29
C GLN A 80 1.42 -14.75 24.23
N GLY A 81 1.21 -13.56 23.68
CA GLY A 81 0.99 -12.32 24.43
C GLY A 81 2.26 -11.52 24.73
N ASP A 82 3.42 -11.90 24.18
CA ASP A 82 4.62 -11.07 24.28
C ASP A 82 4.49 -9.85 23.38
N VAL A 83 4.80 -8.68 23.95
CA VAL A 83 4.74 -7.41 23.25
C VAL A 83 6.08 -6.67 23.36
N ARG A 84 6.54 -6.10 22.25
CA ARG A 84 7.56 -5.04 22.21
C ARG A 84 6.99 -3.84 21.50
N SER A 85 7.37 -2.64 21.93
CA SER A 85 6.89 -1.41 21.32
C SER A 85 7.95 -0.32 21.30
N PHE A 86 7.96 0.47 20.23
CA PHE A 86 8.96 1.50 19.96
C PHE A 86 8.28 2.76 19.44
N SER A 87 8.61 3.92 20.01
CA SER A 87 7.98 5.18 19.61
C SER A 87 8.41 5.61 18.21
N MET A 88 7.45 5.84 17.31
CA MET A 88 7.72 6.43 16.00
C MET A 88 8.08 7.93 16.09
N ALA A 89 7.74 8.58 17.21
CA ALA A 89 8.05 9.97 17.49
C ALA A 89 9.42 10.17 18.19
N ALA A 90 10.23 9.11 18.32
CA ALA A 90 11.55 9.19 18.94
C ALA A 90 12.60 9.92 18.08
N GLY A 91 12.27 10.27 16.83
CA GLY A 91 13.19 10.97 15.91
C GLY A 91 14.28 10.07 15.32
N LEU A 92 14.10 8.75 15.38
CA LEU A 92 15.05 7.79 14.80
C LEU A 92 15.12 7.93 13.29
N THR A 93 16.31 7.75 12.75
CA THR A 93 16.54 7.58 11.32
C THR A 93 15.91 6.28 10.80
N GLY A 94 15.81 6.13 9.48
CA GLY A 94 15.32 4.87 8.88
C GLY A 94 16.19 3.68 9.29
N THR A 95 17.51 3.88 9.28
CA THR A 95 18.49 2.87 9.71
C THR A 95 18.31 2.49 11.16
N GLU A 96 18.26 3.46 12.08
CA GLU A 96 18.14 3.21 13.52
C GLU A 96 16.83 2.49 13.87
N MET A 97 15.70 2.90 13.27
CA MET A 97 14.43 2.22 13.49
C MET A 97 14.46 0.78 12.96
N GLY A 98 15.07 0.56 11.80
CA GLY A 98 15.23 -0.80 11.26
C GLY A 98 16.14 -1.67 12.13
N ASP A 99 17.21 -1.13 12.70
CA ASP A 99 18.06 -1.84 13.66
C ASP A 99 17.29 -2.23 14.92
N VAL A 100 16.48 -1.31 15.47
CA VAL A 100 15.59 -1.60 16.61
C VAL A 100 14.64 -2.75 16.29
N VAL A 101 13.99 -2.74 15.11
CA VAL A 101 13.09 -3.82 14.68
C VAL A 101 13.84 -5.14 14.54
N ILE A 102 15.00 -5.15 13.86
CA ILE A 102 15.81 -6.36 13.64
C ILE A 102 16.29 -6.96 14.97
N THR A 103 16.77 -6.14 15.89
CA THR A 103 17.17 -6.59 17.23
C THR A 103 15.98 -7.17 17.98
N ALA A 104 14.81 -6.53 17.92
CA ALA A 104 13.63 -6.99 18.62
C ALA A 104 13.08 -8.31 18.08
N VAL A 105 13.08 -8.53 16.77
CA VAL A 105 12.64 -9.81 16.19
C VAL A 105 13.64 -10.95 16.44
N ALA A 106 14.93 -10.64 16.58
CA ALA A 106 15.94 -11.62 16.96
C ALA A 106 15.70 -12.21 18.36
N GLU A 107 15.08 -11.47 19.29
CA GLU A 107 14.66 -12.00 20.60
C GLU A 107 13.66 -13.17 20.47
N PHE A 108 12.91 -13.22 19.36
CA PHE A 108 11.95 -14.28 19.04
C PHE A 108 12.53 -15.36 18.10
N GLY A 109 13.86 -15.39 17.94
CA GLY A 109 14.56 -16.37 17.10
C GLY A 109 14.53 -16.05 15.60
N LEU A 110 14.00 -14.90 15.19
CA LEU A 110 13.97 -14.47 13.79
C LEU A 110 15.29 -13.76 13.44
N THR A 111 16.30 -14.57 13.13
CA THR A 111 17.66 -14.12 12.79
C THR A 111 18.00 -14.47 11.34
N GLY A 112 18.83 -13.66 10.69
CA GLY A 112 19.26 -13.92 9.32
C GLY A 112 19.53 -12.65 8.51
N GLU A 113 19.53 -12.81 7.19
CA GLU A 113 19.71 -11.71 6.26
C GLU A 113 18.40 -10.94 6.05
N PHE A 114 18.47 -9.62 6.21
CA PHE A 114 17.38 -8.70 5.93
C PHE A 114 17.77 -7.76 4.78
N ALA A 115 16.80 -7.36 3.97
CA ALA A 115 17.00 -6.44 2.86
C ALA A 115 17.12 -4.98 3.34
N ARG A 116 18.18 -4.68 4.11
CA ARG A 116 18.37 -3.40 4.82
C ARG A 116 18.37 -2.17 3.90
N ALA A 117 18.90 -2.30 2.69
CA ALA A 117 18.91 -1.26 1.66
C ALA A 117 17.53 -0.68 1.31
N LYS A 118 16.43 -1.31 1.74
CA LYS A 118 15.06 -0.81 1.60
C LYS A 118 14.75 0.36 2.55
N PHE A 119 15.26 0.34 3.78
CA PHE A 119 14.94 1.35 4.79
C PHE A 119 16.17 2.15 5.27
N GLU A 120 17.38 1.69 4.94
CA GLU A 120 18.61 2.35 5.37
C GLU A 120 18.69 3.78 4.84
N ASN A 121 18.61 4.71 5.77
CA ASN A 121 18.80 6.13 5.54
C ASN A 121 19.11 6.76 6.91
N ASN A 122 20.26 7.44 7.01
CA ASN A 122 20.75 8.09 8.23
C ASN A 122 20.39 9.58 8.31
N ASP A 123 19.64 10.12 7.35
CA ASP A 123 19.20 11.51 7.39
C ASP A 123 18.16 11.69 8.51
N PRO A 124 18.20 12.83 9.23
CA PRO A 124 17.26 13.13 10.29
C PRO A 124 15.80 12.99 9.86
N ARG A 125 14.96 12.46 10.75
CA ARG A 125 13.55 12.20 10.47
C ARG A 125 12.65 13.15 11.23
N THR A 126 11.55 13.52 10.58
CA THR A 126 10.45 14.29 11.19
C THR A 126 9.22 13.40 11.25
N TYR A 127 8.54 13.40 12.38
CA TYR A 127 7.30 12.67 12.57
C TYR A 127 6.32 13.54 13.36
N ASP A 128 5.24 13.98 12.71
CA ASP A 128 4.13 14.66 13.38
C ASP A 128 2.97 13.67 13.63
N PRO A 129 2.69 13.32 14.90
CA PRO A 129 1.58 12.44 15.26
C PRO A 129 0.21 12.87 14.70
N ASN A 130 -0.05 14.17 14.59
CA ASN A 130 -1.33 14.68 14.09
C ASN A 130 -1.47 14.48 12.58
N GLN A 131 -0.39 14.69 11.83
CA GLN A 131 -0.37 14.42 10.39
C GLN A 131 -0.48 12.91 10.11
N ALA A 132 0.25 12.09 10.86
CA ALA A 132 0.17 10.63 10.76
C ALA A 132 -1.26 10.13 11.04
N ARG A 133 -1.94 10.68 12.06
CA ARG A 133 -3.33 10.36 12.38
C ARG A 133 -4.28 10.78 11.26
N ARG A 134 -4.15 11.99 10.74
CA ARG A 134 -4.99 12.49 9.63
C ARG A 134 -4.83 11.64 8.38
N TYR A 135 -3.59 11.28 8.03
CA TYR A 135 -3.32 10.37 6.92
C TYR A 135 -3.94 8.99 7.17
N PHE A 136 -3.82 8.47 8.39
CA PHE A 136 -4.40 7.18 8.73
C PHE A 136 -5.95 7.18 8.66
N ASP A 137 -6.60 8.24 9.15
CA ASP A 137 -8.05 8.39 9.03
C ASP A 137 -8.50 8.39 7.57
N LEU A 138 -7.77 9.11 6.70
CA LEU A 138 -7.98 9.07 5.25
C LEU A 138 -7.79 7.65 4.70
N LEU A 139 -6.72 6.97 5.08
CA LEU A 139 -6.38 5.65 4.57
C LEU A 139 -7.43 4.58 4.94
N VAL A 140 -8.01 4.69 6.15
CA VAL A 140 -9.15 3.85 6.59
C VAL A 140 -10.37 4.05 5.69
N GLU A 141 -10.67 5.29 5.32
CA GLU A 141 -11.79 5.59 4.43
C GLU A 141 -11.53 5.10 2.99
N ILE A 142 -10.31 5.25 2.48
CA ILE A 142 -9.95 4.72 1.16
C ILE A 142 -10.02 3.18 1.17
N ASP A 143 -9.54 2.50 2.21
CA ASP A 143 -9.66 1.05 2.36
C ASP A 143 -11.12 0.59 2.31
N ARG A 144 -12.02 1.29 3.02
CA ARG A 144 -13.46 1.02 2.99
C ARG A 144 -14.05 1.22 1.59
N ILE A 145 -13.69 2.30 0.91
CA ILE A 145 -14.17 2.58 -0.45
C ILE A 145 -13.68 1.53 -1.44
N PHE A 146 -12.40 1.16 -1.37
CA PHE A 146 -11.83 0.13 -2.23
C PHE A 146 -12.52 -1.21 -2.01
N LYS A 147 -12.77 -1.61 -0.75
CA LYS A 147 -13.54 -2.84 -0.44
C LYS A 147 -15.00 -2.76 -0.91
N THR A 148 -15.61 -1.58 -0.89
CA THR A 148 -16.96 -1.37 -1.44
C THR A 148 -16.95 -1.58 -2.95
N HIS A 149 -15.95 -1.06 -3.66
CA HIS A 149 -15.78 -1.30 -5.08
C HIS A 149 -15.48 -2.77 -5.38
N GLN A 150 -14.57 -3.42 -4.64
CA GLN A 150 -14.30 -4.86 -4.78
C GLN A 150 -15.57 -5.71 -4.72
N ALA A 151 -16.47 -5.40 -3.78
CA ALA A 151 -17.72 -6.12 -3.61
C ALA A 151 -18.70 -5.94 -4.79
N SER A 152 -18.54 -4.91 -5.62
CA SER A 152 -19.34 -4.70 -6.84
C SER A 152 -18.73 -5.35 -8.09
N LEU A 153 -17.47 -5.77 -8.04
CA LEU A 153 -16.79 -6.39 -9.18
C LEU A 153 -17.19 -7.86 -9.35
N LYS A 154 -17.23 -8.32 -10.61
CA LYS A 154 -17.35 -9.75 -10.94
C LYS A 154 -15.96 -10.36 -11.05
N GLY A 155 -15.76 -11.56 -10.51
CA GLY A 155 -14.49 -12.29 -10.62
C GLY A 155 -13.64 -12.17 -9.36
N GLU A 156 -12.36 -12.53 -9.48
CA GLU A 156 -11.45 -12.64 -8.35
C GLU A 156 -10.76 -11.30 -8.06
N THR A 157 -10.64 -10.96 -6.78
CA THR A 157 -9.90 -9.78 -6.32
C THR A 157 -8.88 -10.17 -5.26
N GLY A 158 -7.74 -9.47 -5.27
CA GLY A 158 -6.79 -9.49 -4.17
C GLY A 158 -7.27 -8.65 -2.99
N PRO A 159 -6.68 -8.81 -1.81
CA PRO A 159 -6.93 -7.92 -0.68
C PRO A 159 -6.51 -6.47 -0.96
N VAL A 160 -7.17 -5.51 -0.31
CA VAL A 160 -6.69 -4.12 -0.22
C VAL A 160 -5.51 -4.07 0.75
N GLN A 161 -4.37 -3.58 0.29
CA GLN A 161 -3.10 -3.63 1.02
C GLN A 161 -2.25 -2.39 0.78
N VAL A 162 -1.47 -2.00 1.79
CA VAL A 162 -0.41 -0.99 1.65
C VAL A 162 0.88 -1.70 1.25
N TRP A 163 1.49 -1.25 0.17
CA TRP A 163 2.75 -1.77 -0.31
C TRP A 163 3.92 -0.94 0.22
N PRO A 164 4.81 -1.49 1.06
CA PRO A 164 5.91 -0.71 1.63
C PRO A 164 6.89 -0.12 0.59
N HIS A 165 7.00 -0.72 -0.60
CA HIS A 165 7.92 -0.24 -1.62
C HIS A 165 7.50 1.13 -2.18
N GLY A 166 6.25 1.28 -2.62
CA GLY A 166 5.69 2.53 -3.15
C GLY A 166 5.00 3.41 -2.09
N PHE A 167 4.71 2.85 -0.91
CA PHE A 167 3.89 3.46 0.14
C PHE A 167 2.49 3.88 -0.35
N ASP A 168 1.94 3.06 -1.24
CA ASP A 168 0.62 3.18 -1.84
C ASP A 168 -0.34 2.12 -1.27
N LEU A 169 -1.63 2.44 -1.21
CA LEU A 169 -2.69 1.48 -0.91
C LEU A 169 -3.26 0.99 -2.24
N ALA A 170 -3.35 -0.30 -2.46
CA ALA A 170 -3.86 -0.84 -3.71
C ALA A 170 -4.52 -2.21 -3.57
N PHE A 171 -5.30 -2.59 -4.58
CA PHE A 171 -5.74 -3.96 -4.79
C PHE A 171 -5.83 -4.28 -6.28
N GLU A 172 -5.76 -5.58 -6.59
CA GLU A 172 -5.84 -6.09 -7.95
C GLU A 172 -7.14 -6.85 -8.18
N TRP A 173 -7.79 -6.63 -9.32
CA TRP A 173 -8.78 -7.52 -9.91
C TRP A 173 -8.08 -8.41 -10.93
N PHE A 174 -8.41 -9.70 -10.94
CA PHE A 174 -7.81 -10.68 -11.85
C PHE A 174 -8.85 -11.18 -12.85
N SER A 175 -8.46 -11.11 -14.12
CA SER A 175 -9.18 -11.73 -15.21
C SER A 175 -8.95 -13.25 -15.24
N THR A 176 -9.83 -13.95 -15.95
CA THR A 176 -9.65 -15.35 -16.34
C THR A 176 -8.67 -15.53 -17.50
N CYS A 177 -8.38 -14.46 -18.26
CA CYS A 177 -7.38 -14.47 -19.33
C CYS A 177 -5.97 -14.47 -18.72
N THR A 178 -5.05 -15.22 -19.32
CA THR A 178 -3.64 -15.22 -18.94
C THR A 178 -2.80 -14.48 -19.96
N VAL A 179 -1.78 -13.78 -19.47
CA VAL A 179 -0.77 -13.12 -20.26
C VAL A 179 0.60 -13.69 -19.95
N THR A 180 1.40 -13.79 -20.99
CA THR A 180 2.76 -14.32 -20.92
C THR A 180 3.75 -13.17 -20.88
N GLN A 181 4.66 -13.18 -19.91
CA GLN A 181 5.80 -12.27 -19.83
C GLN A 181 7.11 -13.03 -19.64
N GLU A 182 8.20 -12.47 -20.15
CA GLU A 182 9.55 -12.91 -19.83
C GLU A 182 10.09 -12.07 -18.67
N GLU A 183 10.22 -12.68 -17.49
CA GLU A 183 10.84 -12.05 -16.34
C GLU A 183 12.09 -12.84 -15.92
N HIS A 184 13.22 -12.13 -15.77
CA HIS A 184 14.50 -12.73 -15.39
C HIS A 184 14.91 -13.94 -16.27
N GLY A 185 14.62 -13.87 -17.58
CA GLY A 185 14.92 -14.93 -18.54
C GLY A 185 14.01 -16.16 -18.43
N LYS A 186 12.89 -16.05 -17.71
CA LYS A 186 11.87 -17.11 -17.60
C LYS A 186 10.54 -16.60 -18.12
N VAL A 187 9.96 -17.36 -19.03
CA VAL A 187 8.59 -17.18 -19.48
C VAL A 187 7.66 -17.59 -18.34
N GLN A 188 6.81 -16.67 -17.90
CA GLN A 188 5.82 -16.87 -16.85
C GLN A 188 4.44 -16.44 -17.34
N GLU A 189 3.42 -17.16 -16.90
CA GLU A 189 2.02 -16.83 -17.16
C GLU A 189 1.40 -16.21 -15.91
N PHE A 190 0.70 -15.09 -16.10
CA PHE A 190 -0.02 -14.40 -15.05
C PHE A 190 -1.43 -14.08 -15.53
N PRO A 191 -2.43 -14.02 -14.64
CA PRO A 191 -3.73 -13.47 -15.03
C PRO A 191 -3.55 -12.03 -15.52
N ALA A 192 -4.24 -11.66 -16.60
CA ALA A 192 -4.47 -10.26 -16.92
C ALA A 192 -5.16 -9.60 -15.72
N GLN A 193 -4.86 -8.34 -15.45
CA GLN A 193 -5.26 -7.72 -14.19
C GLN A 193 -5.56 -6.24 -14.35
N LEU A 194 -6.40 -5.74 -13.44
CA LEU A 194 -6.67 -4.32 -13.28
C LEU A 194 -6.40 -3.96 -11.83
N ASN A 195 -5.43 -3.09 -11.61
CA ASN A 195 -5.14 -2.58 -10.28
C ASN A 195 -5.91 -1.27 -10.04
N LEU A 196 -6.32 -1.00 -8.80
CA LEU A 196 -6.80 0.29 -8.33
C LEU A 196 -6.03 0.66 -7.07
N GLY A 197 -5.42 1.85 -7.07
CA GLY A 197 -4.58 2.29 -5.98
C GLY A 197 -4.67 3.77 -5.65
N PHE A 198 -4.11 4.12 -4.50
CA PHE A 198 -3.96 5.46 -3.97
C PHE A 198 -2.48 5.70 -3.63
N TYR A 199 -1.89 6.67 -4.30
CA TYR A 199 -0.56 7.16 -4.01
C TYR A 199 -0.65 8.44 -3.18
N PRO A 200 -0.06 8.50 -1.97
CA PRO A 200 -0.13 9.69 -1.10
C PRO A 200 0.73 10.86 -1.57
N GLY A 201 1.46 10.71 -2.68
CA GLY A 201 2.35 11.73 -3.21
C GLY A 201 3.75 11.65 -2.61
N ASN A 202 4.61 12.54 -3.09
CA ASN A 202 5.94 12.84 -2.55
C ASN A 202 6.25 14.34 -2.79
N ALA A 203 7.51 14.75 -2.61
CA ALA A 203 7.93 16.14 -2.84
C ALA A 203 7.71 16.65 -4.29
N ASP A 204 7.81 15.77 -5.29
CA ASP A 204 7.76 16.09 -6.72
C ASP A 204 6.40 15.75 -7.36
N THR A 205 5.68 14.80 -6.78
CA THR A 205 4.44 14.24 -7.33
C THR A 205 3.29 14.40 -6.33
N PRO A 206 2.22 15.13 -6.68
CA PRO A 206 1.06 15.27 -5.79
C PRO A 206 0.32 13.93 -5.59
N PRO A 207 -0.51 13.79 -4.54
CA PRO A 207 -1.32 12.60 -4.34
C PRO A 207 -2.30 12.37 -5.49
N TYR A 208 -2.56 11.10 -5.81
CA TYR A 208 -3.54 10.70 -6.83
C TYR A 208 -4.08 9.29 -6.59
N PHE A 209 -5.25 9.04 -7.15
CA PHE A 209 -5.74 7.68 -7.37
C PHE A 209 -5.37 7.23 -8.77
N TYR A 210 -5.09 5.94 -8.93
CA TYR A 210 -4.75 5.39 -10.22
C TYR A 210 -5.39 4.03 -10.43
N SER A 211 -5.59 3.69 -11.71
CA SER A 211 -5.93 2.34 -12.09
C SER A 211 -5.22 1.96 -13.39
N ASN A 212 -4.53 0.84 -13.38
CA ASN A 212 -3.68 0.39 -14.48
C ASN A 212 -4.09 -1.01 -14.95
N PRO A 213 -4.72 -1.13 -16.14
CA PRO A 213 -4.93 -2.44 -16.75
C PRO A 213 -3.62 -2.98 -17.27
N PHE A 214 -3.42 -4.28 -17.09
CA PHE A 214 -2.30 -5.02 -17.61
C PHE A 214 -2.79 -6.31 -18.27
N PRO A 215 -2.57 -6.50 -19.59
CA PRO A 215 -1.86 -5.61 -20.51
C PRO A 215 -2.65 -4.32 -20.83
N PHE A 216 -1.94 -3.27 -21.22
CA PHE A 216 -2.55 -1.97 -21.54
C PHE A 216 -2.95 -1.89 -23.02
N ALA A 217 -4.26 -1.93 -23.31
CA ALA A 217 -4.81 -1.83 -24.66
C ALA A 217 -4.95 -0.36 -25.13
N ALA A 218 -3.81 0.29 -25.41
CA ALA A 218 -3.76 1.72 -25.70
C ALA A 218 -4.76 2.20 -26.79
N ASP A 219 -4.82 1.47 -27.91
CA ASP A 219 -5.68 1.81 -29.05
C ASP A 219 -7.18 1.77 -28.73
N GLU A 220 -7.57 1.02 -27.68
CA GLU A 220 -8.97 0.88 -27.26
C GLU A 220 -9.34 1.83 -26.12
N LEU A 221 -8.35 2.26 -25.33
CA LEU A 221 -8.57 2.96 -24.07
C LEU A 221 -8.31 4.47 -24.15
N LEU A 222 -7.26 4.92 -24.83
CA LEU A 222 -6.78 6.31 -24.69
C LEU A 222 -7.79 7.40 -25.09
N ASP A 223 -8.69 7.10 -26.03
CA ASP A 223 -9.72 8.04 -26.49
C ASP A 223 -11.01 7.99 -25.64
N LYS A 224 -11.09 7.11 -24.65
CA LYS A 224 -12.27 6.94 -23.81
C LYS A 224 -12.32 8.03 -22.73
N PRO A 225 -13.46 8.72 -22.55
CA PRO A 225 -13.58 9.75 -21.53
C PRO A 225 -13.60 9.14 -20.12
N LEU A 226 -12.99 9.85 -19.17
CA LEU A 226 -13.00 9.49 -17.76
C LEU A 226 -13.66 10.61 -16.94
N PRO A 227 -14.38 10.27 -15.84
CA PRO A 227 -15.14 11.26 -15.08
C PRO A 227 -14.24 12.05 -14.11
N HIS A 228 -14.81 13.12 -13.53
CA HIS A 228 -14.26 13.80 -12.34
C HIS A 228 -12.82 14.34 -12.47
N GLY A 229 -12.38 14.63 -13.70
CA GLY A 229 -11.03 15.15 -13.97
C GLY A 229 -9.96 14.07 -14.06
N ALA A 230 -10.33 12.80 -14.06
CA ALA A 230 -9.42 11.71 -14.38
C ALA A 230 -9.00 11.75 -15.86
N HIS A 231 -7.81 11.24 -16.14
CA HIS A 231 -7.26 11.14 -17.50
C HIS A 231 -6.37 9.91 -17.65
N TRP A 232 -6.15 9.49 -18.89
CA TRP A 232 -5.17 8.44 -19.21
C TRP A 232 -3.74 8.98 -19.07
N HIS A 233 -2.85 8.14 -18.59
CA HIS A 233 -1.44 8.45 -18.35
C HIS A 233 -0.55 7.43 -19.05
N THR A 234 0.51 7.90 -19.72
CA THR A 234 1.43 7.07 -20.52
C THR A 234 2.90 7.41 -20.31
N GLU A 235 3.24 8.34 -19.42
CA GLU A 235 4.62 8.80 -19.21
C GLU A 235 5.26 8.08 -18.02
N GLY A 236 6.10 7.08 -18.30
CA GLY A 236 6.77 6.28 -17.27
C GLY A 236 5.95 5.08 -16.78
N TRP A 237 4.63 5.17 -16.77
CA TRP A 237 3.72 4.03 -16.60
C TRP A 237 2.41 4.24 -17.38
N GLN A 238 1.63 3.18 -17.54
CA GLN A 238 0.41 3.19 -18.35
C GLN A 238 -0.83 2.90 -17.50
N GLY A 239 -1.85 3.75 -17.61
CA GLY A 239 -3.13 3.57 -16.92
C GLY A 239 -3.91 4.88 -16.82
N THR A 240 -4.59 5.08 -15.69
CA THR A 240 -5.43 6.24 -15.43
C THR A 240 -5.01 6.94 -14.16
N LEU A 241 -5.14 8.27 -14.12
CA LEU A 241 -4.83 9.09 -12.96
C LEU A 241 -6.04 9.99 -12.65
N LEU A 242 -6.55 9.90 -11.43
CA LEU A 242 -7.50 10.83 -10.85
C LEU A 242 -6.76 11.70 -9.81
N PRO A 243 -6.54 12.99 -10.08
CA PRO A 243 -5.83 13.86 -9.14
C PRO A 243 -6.57 13.92 -7.81
N TYR A 244 -5.86 13.72 -6.70
CA TYR A 244 -6.48 13.79 -5.36
C TYR A 244 -7.16 15.14 -5.10
N ALA A 245 -6.56 16.22 -5.62
CA ALA A 245 -7.10 17.57 -5.53
C ALA A 245 -8.52 17.72 -6.11
N ALA A 246 -8.95 16.84 -7.03
CA ALA A 246 -10.32 16.84 -7.56
C ALA A 246 -11.36 16.38 -6.54
N LEU A 247 -10.94 15.70 -5.46
CA LEU A 247 -11.82 15.16 -4.42
C LEU A 247 -11.72 15.91 -3.09
N VAL A 248 -10.68 16.73 -2.92
CA VAL A 248 -10.43 17.48 -1.68
C VAL A 248 -11.62 18.37 -1.34
N ASN A 249 -12.10 18.26 -0.10
CA ASN A 249 -13.23 19.03 0.42
C ASN A 249 -14.56 18.88 -0.36
N ASP A 250 -14.67 17.91 -1.28
CA ASP A 250 -15.92 17.61 -1.98
C ASP A 250 -16.82 16.71 -1.12
N ALA A 251 -18.06 17.14 -0.91
CA ALA A 251 -19.09 16.36 -0.22
C ALA A 251 -19.45 15.07 -0.97
N ASN A 252 -19.22 15.02 -2.28
CA ASN A 252 -19.44 13.85 -3.14
C ASN A 252 -18.15 13.06 -3.41
N GLY A 253 -17.03 13.38 -2.75
CA GLY A 253 -15.74 12.78 -3.09
C GLY A 253 -15.75 11.25 -3.11
N GLU A 254 -16.42 10.60 -2.16
CA GLU A 254 -16.54 9.12 -2.13
C GLU A 254 -17.24 8.60 -3.38
N LYS A 255 -18.38 9.21 -3.72
CA LYS A 255 -19.13 8.86 -4.93
C LYS A 255 -18.27 9.08 -6.18
N ASN A 256 -17.54 10.20 -6.26
CA ASN A 256 -16.71 10.51 -7.40
C ASN A 256 -15.55 9.50 -7.57
N LEU A 257 -14.95 9.04 -6.46
CA LEU A 257 -13.93 7.98 -6.50
C LEU A 257 -14.52 6.64 -6.97
N LEU A 258 -15.71 6.27 -6.49
CA LEU A 258 -16.42 5.06 -6.94
C LEU A 258 -16.82 5.15 -8.42
N ASP A 259 -17.33 6.30 -8.87
CA ASP A 259 -17.68 6.54 -10.27
C ASP A 259 -16.44 6.41 -11.18
N PHE A 260 -15.29 6.96 -10.76
CA PHE A 260 -14.02 6.80 -11.46
C PHE A 260 -13.60 5.34 -11.53
N ALA A 261 -13.55 4.64 -10.40
CA ALA A 261 -13.13 3.24 -10.35
C ALA A 261 -14.02 2.34 -11.22
N GLN A 262 -15.35 2.54 -11.15
CA GLN A 262 -16.30 1.80 -11.97
C GLN A 262 -16.14 2.13 -13.46
N ALA A 263 -15.97 3.40 -13.82
CA ALA A 263 -15.77 3.80 -15.22
C ALA A 263 -14.51 3.15 -15.82
N VAL A 264 -13.40 3.09 -15.07
CA VAL A 264 -12.18 2.43 -15.54
C VAL A 264 -12.40 0.92 -15.68
N TYR A 265 -13.06 0.26 -14.71
CA TYR A 265 -13.39 -1.16 -14.81
C TYR A 265 -14.26 -1.47 -16.03
N ASP A 266 -15.33 -0.69 -16.27
CA ASP A 266 -16.25 -0.91 -17.39
C ASP A 266 -15.56 -0.73 -18.75
N LEU A 267 -14.56 0.15 -18.84
CA LEU A 267 -13.78 0.37 -20.06
C LEU A 267 -12.68 -0.69 -20.25
N ALA A 268 -11.96 -1.05 -19.18
CA ALA A 268 -10.76 -1.88 -19.27
C ALA A 268 -11.01 -3.37 -19.10
N ALA A 269 -11.97 -3.80 -18.28
CA ALA A 269 -12.24 -5.23 -18.09
C ALA A 269 -12.52 -5.97 -19.42
N PRO A 270 -13.29 -5.43 -20.39
CA PRO A 270 -13.49 -6.08 -21.69
C PRO A 270 -12.22 -6.31 -22.50
N THR A 271 -11.18 -5.48 -22.33
CA THR A 271 -9.89 -5.64 -23.03
C THR A 271 -8.97 -6.65 -22.35
N LEU A 272 -9.39 -7.18 -21.19
CA LEU A 272 -8.62 -8.11 -20.36
C LEU A 272 -9.25 -9.51 -20.32
N LEU A 273 -10.38 -9.74 -21.00
CA LEU A 273 -11.14 -11.01 -20.99
C LEU A 273 -10.82 -11.90 -22.19
#